data_AF-A0A072TU81-F1
#
_entry.id   AF-A0A072TU81-F1
#
_cell.length_a   1.000
_cell.length_b   1.000
_cell.length_c   1.000
_cell.angle_alpha   90.00
_cell.angle_beta   90.00
_cell.angle_gamma   90.00
#
_symmetry.space_group_name_H-M   'P 1'
#
loop_
_entity.id
_entity.type
_entity.pdbx_description
1 polymer ?
#
loop_
_entity_poly.entity_id
_entity_poly.type
_entity_poly.pdbx_seq_one_letter_code
_entity_poly.pdbx_strand_id
1 'polypeptide(L)'
;MSGAGDVDADSVLSDVEDDGADPIPITSNSPPPDEVSVEKLREILAELDQEKQARIAAEKAKTELQTSFNRLKVLAQEAIRKRDEFGRLRDDAVREKEESTKLLEETVRQLEESAKERQGLRSEIEKSSHMMVTGIEKISGKVNGFGGSGSALPRSQKYTGMAAVTYGVIKRANEIVEELLKQNDASVKARDQAREQIEQRNYEIAIEVSQLEATISDLRDEVAKKTAAVEGLEKDLVVKDEKLNEVSESLRKEESAGLQLKEFVNNLESKMESLRPLLIDQLNFVSKIHNQICSVYKIVDDAGYSELSESLFVAQETDIDENVRASLAGMESIHELTRIVVQKVRDVVEEKNREIQSLDETVNRLVKEKDQIGSLLRSALSKRMASNPSSNELFLAAENGLREVGIDFKFSKILGDGKLAASNDKPNKTEKEEEDEIYTLAGALEDVVKASQLEIIELQHTVNELRVEFT
;
A
#
# COMPACT_ATOMS: atom_id res chain seq x y z
N MET A 1 19.43 -32.67 47.28
CA MET A 1 17.98 -32.41 47.30
C MET A 1 17.48 -32.60 45.88
N SER A 2 16.43 -33.40 45.77
CA SER A 2 15.67 -33.89 44.60
C SER A 2 15.28 -32.78 43.61
N GLY A 3 15.05 -32.99 42.32
CA GLY A 3 14.96 -34.22 41.51
C GLY A 3 14.78 -33.83 40.03
N ALA A 4 15.14 -34.76 39.15
CA ALA A 4 15.19 -34.64 37.70
C ALA A 4 13.86 -34.98 37.00
N GLY A 5 13.70 -34.45 35.78
CA GLY A 5 13.07 -35.00 34.56
C GLY A 5 11.69 -35.67 34.63
N ASP A 6 10.77 -35.28 33.73
CA ASP A 6 10.43 -36.10 32.56
C ASP A 6 9.64 -35.31 31.51
N VAL A 7 9.80 -35.71 30.26
CA VAL A 7 9.09 -35.22 29.06
C VAL A 7 8.09 -36.32 28.65
N ASP A 8 7.07 -35.93 27.90
CA ASP A 8 6.10 -36.77 27.16
C ASP A 8 4.79 -37.14 27.88
N ALA A 9 3.68 -36.60 27.36
CA ALA A 9 2.61 -37.39 26.73
C ALA A 9 1.40 -36.50 26.35
N ASP A 10 1.11 -36.44 25.04
CA ASP A 10 -0.24 -36.46 24.46
C ASP A 10 -1.34 -35.56 25.06
N SER A 11 -1.45 -34.34 24.53
CA SER A 11 -2.73 -33.61 24.49
C SER A 11 -3.50 -34.04 23.25
N VAL A 12 -4.14 -35.21 23.32
CA VAL A 12 -5.18 -35.64 22.39
C VAL A 12 -6.37 -34.71 22.58
N LEU A 13 -6.62 -33.83 21.61
CA LEU A 13 -7.86 -33.08 21.53
C LEU A 13 -8.97 -34.07 21.16
N SER A 14 -9.68 -34.57 22.17
CA SER A 14 -10.87 -35.40 21.97
C SER A 14 -11.98 -34.55 21.38
N ASP A 15 -12.62 -35.08 20.33
CA ASP A 15 -13.95 -34.70 19.86
C ASP A 15 -14.87 -34.44 21.05
N VAL A 16 -15.27 -33.18 21.22
CA VAL A 16 -16.50 -32.85 21.92
C VAL A 16 -17.58 -32.91 20.86
N GLU A 17 -18.30 -34.02 20.85
CA GLU A 17 -19.60 -34.11 20.20
C GLU A 17 -20.52 -33.06 20.86
N ASP A 18 -20.78 -31.98 20.12
CA ASP A 18 -21.80 -31.00 20.46
C ASP A 18 -23.17 -31.60 20.12
N ASP A 19 -23.64 -32.46 21.02
CA ASP A 19 -24.98 -33.03 20.99
C ASP A 19 -25.90 -32.10 21.80
N GLY A 20 -26.64 -31.22 21.11
CA GLY A 20 -27.69 -30.44 21.78
C GLY A 20 -28.08 -29.06 21.25
N ALA A 21 -27.99 -28.77 19.95
CA ALA A 21 -28.60 -27.56 19.38
C ALA A 21 -29.72 -27.92 18.40
N ASP A 22 -30.95 -27.53 18.77
CA ASP A 22 -32.16 -27.61 17.96
C ASP A 22 -31.93 -27.11 16.51
N PRO A 23 -32.58 -27.72 15.50
CA PRO A 23 -32.39 -27.33 14.12
C PRO A 23 -32.99 -25.94 13.90
N ILE A 24 -32.11 -24.97 13.64
CA ILE A 24 -32.50 -23.66 13.13
C ILE A 24 -33.26 -23.90 11.81
N PRO A 25 -34.49 -23.38 11.63
CA PRO A 25 -35.21 -23.57 10.39
C PRO A 25 -34.46 -22.83 9.30
N ILE A 26 -33.82 -23.59 8.40
CA ILE A 26 -33.33 -23.06 7.14
C ILE A 26 -34.58 -22.68 6.35
N THR A 27 -34.93 -21.41 6.42
CA THR A 27 -35.89 -20.80 5.50
C THR A 27 -35.28 -20.87 4.11
N SER A 28 -35.72 -21.87 3.34
CA SER A 28 -35.45 -21.96 1.91
C SER A 28 -36.20 -20.84 1.20
N ASN A 29 -35.68 -19.62 1.28
CA ASN A 29 -35.99 -18.59 0.30
C ASN A 29 -35.16 -18.94 -0.95
N SER A 30 -35.70 -19.79 -1.82
CA SER A 30 -35.15 -19.91 -3.16
C SER A 30 -35.35 -18.57 -3.86
N PRO A 31 -34.28 -17.92 -4.37
CA PRO A 31 -34.46 -16.79 -5.27
C PRO A 31 -35.22 -17.27 -6.52
N PRO A 32 -35.94 -16.37 -7.23
CA PRO A 32 -36.55 -16.70 -8.51
C PRO A 32 -35.46 -17.16 -9.49
N PRO A 33 -35.80 -17.93 -10.55
CA PRO A 33 -34.83 -18.37 -11.53
C PRO A 33 -34.45 -17.15 -12.39
N ASP A 34 -33.54 -16.33 -11.89
CA ASP A 34 -32.79 -15.42 -12.75
C ASP A 34 -31.98 -16.31 -13.68
N GLU A 35 -32.26 -16.18 -14.99
CA GLU A 35 -31.50 -16.84 -16.04
C GLU A 35 -30.01 -16.53 -15.82
N VAL A 36 -29.29 -17.51 -15.26
CA VAL A 36 -27.84 -17.44 -15.10
C VAL A 36 -27.26 -17.37 -16.50
N SER A 37 -26.89 -16.16 -16.92
CA SER A 37 -26.27 -15.91 -18.22
C SER A 37 -24.98 -16.73 -18.30
N VAL A 38 -24.69 -17.29 -19.47
CA VAL A 38 -23.47 -18.10 -19.70
C VAL A 38 -22.21 -17.30 -19.34
N GLU A 39 -22.27 -15.98 -19.48
CA GLU A 39 -21.25 -15.01 -19.10
C GLU A 39 -21.00 -14.99 -17.58
N LYS A 40 -22.04 -14.97 -16.75
CA LYS A 40 -21.94 -15.04 -15.28
C LYS A 40 -21.31 -16.36 -14.81
N LEU A 41 -21.63 -17.47 -15.48
CA LEU A 41 -20.99 -18.76 -15.20
C LEU A 41 -19.50 -18.78 -15.56
N ARG A 42 -19.11 -18.12 -16.67
CA ARG A 42 -17.68 -18.00 -17.04
C ARG A 42 -16.92 -17.13 -16.06
N GLU A 43 -17.52 -16.03 -15.60
CA GLU A 43 -16.94 -15.13 -14.61
C GLU A 43 -16.71 -15.86 -13.28
N ILE A 44 -17.71 -16.58 -12.76
CA ILE A 44 -17.59 -17.38 -11.53
C ILE A 44 -16.52 -18.47 -11.67
N LEU A 45 -16.38 -19.10 -12.84
CA LEU A 45 -15.31 -20.08 -13.08
C LEU A 45 -13.92 -19.43 -13.09
N ALA A 46 -13.79 -18.22 -13.64
CA ALA A 46 -12.54 -17.46 -13.62
C ALA A 46 -12.16 -17.01 -12.21
N GLU A 47 -13.13 -16.52 -11.42
CA GLU A 47 -12.93 -16.18 -10.01
C GLU A 47 -12.53 -17.41 -9.17
N LEU A 48 -13.18 -18.56 -9.41
CA LEU A 48 -12.84 -19.80 -8.73
C LEU A 48 -11.41 -20.27 -9.04
N ASP A 49 -10.96 -20.13 -10.29
CA ASP A 49 -9.58 -20.47 -10.66
C ASP A 49 -8.56 -19.45 -10.13
N GLN A 50 -8.91 -18.17 -10.07
CA GLN A 50 -8.10 -17.14 -9.42
C GLN A 50 -7.96 -17.42 -7.91
N GLU A 51 -9.05 -17.81 -7.24
CA GLU A 51 -9.04 -18.17 -5.83
C GLU A 51 -8.20 -19.42 -5.57
N LYS A 52 -8.28 -20.45 -6.42
CA LYS A 52 -7.39 -21.62 -6.33
C LYS A 52 -5.91 -21.25 -6.48
N GLN A 53 -5.58 -20.38 -7.44
CA GLN A 53 -4.23 -19.89 -7.65
C GLN A 53 -3.73 -19.10 -6.43
N ALA A 54 -4.56 -18.21 -5.88
CA ALA A 54 -4.26 -17.45 -4.67
C ALA A 54 -4.02 -18.37 -3.48
N ARG A 55 -4.84 -19.42 -3.32
CA ARG A 55 -4.70 -20.41 -2.24
C ARG A 55 -3.42 -21.23 -2.36
N ILE A 56 -3.04 -21.64 -3.57
CA ILE A 56 -1.77 -22.34 -3.82
C ILE A 56 -0.58 -21.43 -3.51
N ALA A 57 -0.64 -20.16 -3.92
CA ALA A 57 0.40 -19.18 -3.62
C ALA A 57 0.53 -18.92 -2.11
N ALA A 58 -0.61 -18.83 -1.40
CA ALA A 58 -0.64 -18.67 0.05
C ALA A 58 -0.07 -19.88 0.80
N GLU A 59 -0.41 -21.11 0.41
CA GLU A 59 0.17 -22.32 1.01
C GLU A 59 1.68 -22.41 0.72
N LYS A 60 2.13 -22.06 -0.49
CA LYS A 60 3.55 -21.98 -0.80
C LYS A 60 4.27 -20.97 0.11
N ALA A 61 3.75 -19.75 0.21
CA ALA A 61 4.33 -18.71 1.08
C ALA A 61 4.37 -19.14 2.55
N LYS A 62 3.32 -19.83 3.04
CA LYS A 62 3.28 -20.42 4.38
C LYS A 62 4.38 -21.46 4.60
N THR A 63 4.60 -22.37 3.65
CA THR A 63 5.67 -23.37 3.75
C THR A 63 7.08 -22.75 3.71
N GLU A 64 7.29 -21.71 2.90
CA GLU A 64 8.55 -20.95 2.86
C GLU A 64 8.80 -20.21 4.18
N LEU A 65 7.76 -19.59 4.74
CA LEU A 65 7.82 -18.93 6.04
C LEU A 65 8.08 -19.92 7.18
N GLN A 66 7.46 -21.10 7.16
CA GLN A 66 7.74 -22.15 8.14
C GLN A 66 9.20 -22.62 8.06
N THR A 67 9.74 -22.73 6.84
CA THR A 67 11.13 -23.13 6.61
C THR A 67 12.10 -22.06 7.13
N SER A 68 11.84 -20.79 6.85
CA SER A 68 12.67 -19.69 7.34
C SER A 68 12.60 -19.55 8.86
N PHE A 69 11.42 -19.73 9.46
CA PHE A 69 11.22 -19.74 10.90
C PHE A 69 12.00 -20.88 11.58
N ASN A 70 11.94 -22.09 11.02
CA ASN A 70 12.72 -23.22 11.54
C ASN A 70 14.23 -22.96 11.47
N ARG A 71 14.71 -22.36 10.37
CA ARG A 71 16.12 -21.98 10.23
C ARG A 71 16.52 -20.93 11.26
N LEU A 72 15.68 -19.93 11.50
CA LEU A 72 15.91 -18.90 12.51
C LEU A 72 15.94 -19.51 13.92
N LYS A 73 15.04 -20.45 14.22
CA LYS A 73 15.01 -21.17 15.50
C LYS A 73 16.32 -21.91 15.77
N VAL A 74 16.87 -22.60 14.76
CA VAL A 74 18.17 -23.28 14.88
C VAL A 74 19.30 -22.28 15.11
N LEU A 75 19.33 -21.17 14.37
CA LEU A 75 20.34 -20.12 14.56
C LEU A 75 20.27 -19.48 15.95
N ALA A 76 19.07 -19.23 16.47
CA ALA A 76 18.87 -18.70 17.80
C ALA A 76 19.36 -19.67 18.88
N GLN A 77 19.07 -20.97 18.74
CA GLN A 77 19.57 -22.01 19.63
C GLN A 77 21.10 -22.12 19.58
N GLU A 78 21.71 -22.02 18.40
CA GLU A 78 23.16 -22.06 18.25
C GLU A 78 23.83 -20.82 18.88
N ALA A 79 23.22 -19.64 18.72
CA ALA A 79 23.71 -18.41 19.35
C ALA A 79 23.67 -18.50 20.89
N ILE A 80 22.57 -19.06 21.44
CA ILE A 80 22.44 -19.33 22.88
C ILE A 80 23.53 -20.31 23.33
N ARG A 81 23.71 -21.43 22.62
CA ARG A 81 24.74 -22.44 22.94
C ARG A 81 26.14 -21.82 22.96
N LYS A 82 26.50 -21.04 21.93
CA LYS A 82 27.81 -20.37 21.85
C LYS A 82 28.03 -19.41 23.00
N ARG A 83 27.03 -18.59 23.34
CA ARG A 83 27.11 -17.68 24.49
C ARG A 83 27.36 -18.44 25.80
N ASP A 84 26.66 -19.54 26.02
CA ASP A 84 26.80 -20.34 27.23
C ASP A 84 28.17 -21.05 27.29
N GLU A 85 28.71 -21.47 26.15
CA GLU A 85 30.08 -22.00 26.03
C GLU A 85 31.15 -20.93 26.31
N PHE A 86 31.01 -19.74 25.75
CA PHE A 86 31.89 -18.61 26.06
C PHE A 86 31.82 -18.22 27.54
N GLY A 87 30.63 -18.28 28.15
CA GLY A 87 30.44 -18.08 29.59
C GLY A 87 31.27 -19.06 30.42
N ARG A 88 31.18 -20.36 30.10
CA ARG A 88 31.98 -21.40 30.78
C ARG A 88 33.48 -21.20 30.62
N LEU A 89 33.96 -20.95 29.39
CA LEU A 89 35.38 -20.73 29.13
C LEU A 89 35.94 -19.52 29.88
N ARG A 90 35.17 -18.43 29.96
CA ARG A 90 35.55 -17.25 30.74
C ARG A 90 35.64 -17.58 32.23
N ASP A 91 34.66 -18.30 32.77
CA ASP A 91 34.63 -18.63 34.20
C ASP A 91 35.78 -19.58 34.59
N ASP A 92 36.15 -20.52 33.70
CA ASP A 92 37.33 -21.38 33.91
C ASP A 92 38.64 -20.59 33.80
N ALA A 93 38.77 -19.67 32.84
CA ALA A 93 39.94 -18.79 32.73
C ALA A 93 40.09 -17.86 33.94
N VAL A 94 38.98 -17.39 34.51
CA VAL A 94 39.00 -16.60 35.76
C VAL A 94 39.48 -17.47 36.92
N ARG A 95 39.00 -18.72 37.04
CA ARG A 95 39.45 -19.65 38.09
C ARG A 95 40.94 -19.95 37.99
N GLU A 96 41.44 -20.23 36.79
CA GLU A 96 42.86 -20.49 36.54
C GLU A 96 43.73 -19.26 36.87
N LYS A 97 43.25 -18.05 36.54
CA LYS A 97 43.92 -16.80 36.92
C LYS A 97 43.97 -16.64 38.44
N GLU A 98 42.87 -16.91 39.15
CA GLU A 98 42.83 -16.85 40.61
C GLU A 98 43.80 -17.84 41.27
N GLU A 99 43.87 -19.07 40.75
CA GLU A 99 44.84 -20.08 41.21
C GLU A 99 46.28 -19.65 40.94
N SER A 100 46.56 -19.12 39.75
CA SER A 100 47.88 -18.58 39.39
C SER A 100 48.28 -17.40 40.27
N THR A 101 47.34 -16.51 40.61
CA THR A 101 47.62 -15.40 41.53
C THR A 101 47.93 -15.87 42.94
N LYS A 102 47.26 -16.91 43.44
CA LYS A 102 47.57 -17.52 44.75
C LYS A 102 48.96 -18.13 44.77
N LEU A 103 49.34 -18.84 43.70
CA LEU A 103 50.70 -19.38 43.57
C LEU A 103 51.75 -18.26 43.55
N LEU A 104 51.47 -17.16 42.83
CA LEU A 104 52.36 -16.00 42.83
C LEU A 104 52.52 -15.40 44.24
N GLU A 105 51.42 -15.18 44.95
CA GLU A 105 51.46 -14.69 46.34
C GLU A 105 52.28 -15.61 47.26
N GLU A 106 52.13 -16.93 47.13
CA GLU A 106 52.88 -17.89 47.92
C GLU A 106 54.38 -17.89 47.57
N THR A 107 54.74 -17.81 46.28
CA THR A 107 56.15 -17.70 45.86
C THR A 107 56.80 -16.40 46.35
N VAL A 108 56.07 -15.27 46.33
CA VAL A 108 56.54 -14.00 46.87
C VAL A 108 56.81 -14.12 48.38
N ARG A 109 55.89 -14.76 49.12
CA ARG A 109 56.05 -15.00 50.56
C ARG A 109 57.31 -15.83 50.86
N GLN A 110 57.53 -16.91 50.11
CA GLN A 110 58.74 -17.75 50.27
C GLN A 110 60.03 -16.98 49.97
N LEU A 111 60.00 -16.09 48.96
CA LEU A 111 61.14 -15.26 48.60
C LEU A 111 61.47 -14.24 49.69
N GLU A 112 60.46 -13.62 50.29
CA GLU A 112 60.63 -12.72 51.45
C GLU A 112 61.22 -13.44 52.66
N GLU A 113 60.77 -14.66 52.95
CA GLU A 113 61.28 -15.48 54.05
C GLU A 113 62.76 -15.85 53.81
N SER A 114 63.10 -16.33 52.61
CA SER A 114 64.48 -16.63 52.22
C SER A 114 65.38 -15.38 52.26
N ALA A 115 64.85 -14.21 51.91
CA ALA A 115 65.59 -12.95 52.00
C ALA A 115 65.92 -12.58 53.46
N LYS A 116 64.97 -12.77 54.39
CA LYS A 116 65.18 -12.57 55.83
C LYS A 116 66.21 -13.53 56.40
N GLU A 117 66.12 -14.82 56.05
CA GLU A 117 67.11 -15.82 56.47
C GLU A 117 68.52 -15.46 55.97
N ARG A 118 68.65 -15.06 54.70
CA ARG A 118 69.91 -14.62 54.11
C ARG A 118 70.49 -13.39 54.82
N GLN A 119 69.63 -12.46 55.23
CA GLN A 119 70.05 -11.29 56.01
C GLN A 119 70.55 -11.70 57.41
N GLY A 120 69.86 -12.64 58.07
CA GLY A 120 70.29 -13.23 59.33
C GLY A 120 71.66 -13.89 59.22
N LEU A 121 71.85 -14.76 58.23
CA LEU A 121 73.13 -15.43 57.97
C LEU A 121 74.26 -14.42 57.67
N ARG A 122 73.99 -13.36 56.91
CA ARG A 122 74.97 -12.29 56.67
C ARG A 122 75.40 -11.61 57.98
N SER A 123 74.46 -11.33 58.88
CA SER A 123 74.78 -10.72 60.18
C SER A 123 75.61 -11.66 61.06
N GLU A 124 75.31 -12.96 61.05
CA GLU A 124 76.10 -13.97 61.76
C GLU A 124 77.52 -14.09 61.21
N ILE A 125 77.69 -14.06 59.88
CA ILE A 125 79.00 -14.06 59.23
C ILE A 125 79.79 -12.81 59.61
N GLU A 126 79.17 -11.63 59.60
CA GLU A 126 79.82 -10.38 59.99
C GLU A 126 80.27 -10.43 61.46
N LYS A 127 79.41 -10.94 62.36
CA LYS A 127 79.75 -11.15 63.77
C LYS A 127 80.88 -12.15 63.95
N SER A 128 80.87 -13.27 63.24
CA SER A 128 81.92 -14.30 63.28
C SER A 128 83.25 -13.75 62.76
N SER A 129 83.22 -13.01 61.64
CA SER A 129 84.39 -12.33 61.08
C SER A 129 84.99 -11.33 62.07
N HIS A 130 84.15 -10.51 62.73
CA HIS A 130 84.61 -9.59 63.76
C HIS A 130 85.27 -10.33 64.94
N MET A 131 84.64 -11.40 65.43
CA MET A 131 85.22 -12.23 66.50
C MET A 131 86.55 -12.86 66.09
N MET A 132 86.70 -13.32 64.84
CA MET A 132 87.96 -13.85 64.33
C MET A 132 89.04 -12.78 64.27
N VAL A 133 88.75 -11.58 63.75
CA VAL A 133 89.71 -10.47 63.71
C VAL A 133 90.16 -10.10 65.13
N THR A 134 89.23 -9.95 66.07
CA THR A 134 89.57 -9.70 67.48
C THR A 134 90.36 -10.86 68.10
N GLY A 135 90.05 -12.10 67.74
CA GLY A 135 90.78 -13.29 68.17
C GLY A 135 92.23 -13.29 67.67
N ILE A 136 92.43 -12.97 66.40
CA ILE A 136 93.74 -12.82 65.78
C ILE A 136 94.52 -11.69 66.44
N GLU A 137 93.91 -10.54 66.70
CA GLU A 137 94.55 -9.42 67.41
C GLU A 137 94.98 -9.81 68.83
N LYS A 138 94.13 -10.53 69.59
CA LYS A 138 94.46 -11.02 70.94
C LYS A 138 95.58 -12.06 70.92
N ILE A 139 95.59 -12.98 69.96
CA ILE A 139 96.65 -13.98 69.80
C ILE A 139 97.95 -13.30 69.38
N SER A 140 97.89 -12.40 68.39
CA SER A 140 99.04 -11.62 67.91
C SER A 140 99.68 -10.82 69.05
N GLY A 141 98.86 -10.14 69.86
CA GLY A 141 99.33 -9.42 71.05
C GLY A 141 99.96 -10.32 72.12
N LYS A 142 99.44 -11.55 72.32
CA LYS A 142 100.01 -12.52 73.25
C LYS A 142 101.30 -13.17 72.72
N VAL A 143 101.37 -13.49 71.43
CA VAL A 143 102.55 -14.07 70.77
C VAL A 143 103.71 -13.08 70.75
N ASN A 144 103.43 -11.77 70.64
CA ASN A 144 104.45 -10.73 70.79
C ASN A 144 105.04 -10.64 72.21
N GLY A 145 104.40 -11.24 73.22
CA GLY A 145 104.90 -11.36 74.60
C GLY A 145 105.73 -12.61 74.88
N PHE A 146 105.84 -13.55 73.94
CA PHE A 146 106.61 -14.80 74.08
C PHE A 146 107.98 -14.75 73.38
N GLY A 147 108.47 -13.56 73.04
CA GLY A 147 109.86 -13.33 72.66
C GLY A 147 110.81 -13.45 73.84
N GLY A 148 110.96 -14.66 74.41
CA GLY A 148 111.98 -14.94 75.42
C GLY A 148 111.52 -15.85 76.56
N SER A 149 111.53 -17.16 76.35
CA SER A 149 111.89 -18.11 77.40
C SER A 149 112.08 -19.50 76.82
N GLY A 150 113.34 -19.94 76.75
CA GLY A 150 113.65 -21.35 76.63
C GLY A 150 113.47 -22.02 77.99
N SER A 151 112.63 -23.05 78.08
CA SER A 151 112.81 -24.06 79.11
C SER A 151 112.17 -25.39 78.73
N ALA A 152 112.88 -26.43 79.13
CA ALA A 152 112.85 -27.83 78.72
C ALA A 152 111.50 -28.55 78.86
N LEU A 153 111.22 -29.43 77.89
CA LEU A 153 110.18 -30.46 77.96
C LEU A 153 110.71 -31.75 78.63
N PRO A 154 109.89 -32.50 79.38
CA PRO A 154 110.33 -33.65 80.18
C PRO A 154 110.64 -34.89 79.32
N ARG A 155 111.73 -35.61 79.64
CA ARG A 155 112.17 -36.84 78.96
C ARG A 155 111.47 -38.09 79.53
N SER A 156 110.98 -38.97 78.65
CA SER A 156 110.45 -40.30 78.99
C SER A 156 111.44 -41.43 78.66
N GLN A 157 111.27 -42.59 79.27
CA GLN A 157 112.33 -43.55 79.63
C GLN A 157 112.33 -44.87 78.81
N LYS A 158 111.86 -44.87 77.56
CA LYS A 158 111.86 -46.09 76.70
C LYS A 158 112.74 -46.00 75.45
N TYR A 159 113.26 -44.82 75.16
CA TYR A 159 114.33 -44.58 74.21
C TYR A 159 115.15 -43.42 74.80
N THR A 160 116.46 -43.56 74.97
CA THR A 160 117.31 -42.51 75.55
C THR A 160 118.20 -41.89 74.47
N GLY A 161 118.40 -40.57 74.56
CA GLY A 161 119.19 -39.81 73.59
C GLY A 161 118.49 -39.57 72.25
N MET A 162 119.28 -39.38 71.19
CA MET A 162 118.80 -38.98 69.86
C MET A 162 117.80 -39.98 69.24
N ALA A 163 117.90 -41.27 69.56
CA ALA A 163 117.07 -42.34 68.98
C ALA A 163 115.56 -42.19 69.27
N ALA A 164 115.22 -41.74 70.48
CA ALA A 164 113.83 -41.48 70.91
C ALA A 164 113.18 -40.35 70.13
N VAL A 165 113.98 -39.30 69.94
CA VAL A 165 113.59 -38.09 69.21
C VAL A 165 113.37 -38.46 67.76
N THR A 166 114.28 -39.21 67.14
CA THR A 166 114.11 -39.68 65.76
C THR A 166 112.86 -40.55 65.58
N TYR A 167 112.59 -41.52 66.45
CA TYR A 167 111.38 -42.35 66.33
C TYR A 167 110.08 -41.54 66.51
N GLY A 168 110.02 -40.65 67.51
CA GLY A 168 108.85 -39.80 67.73
C GLY A 168 108.62 -38.78 66.61
N VAL A 169 109.69 -38.26 66.00
CA VAL A 169 109.62 -37.40 64.81
C VAL A 169 109.11 -38.19 63.61
N ILE A 170 109.65 -39.39 63.35
CA ILE A 170 109.20 -40.26 62.25
C ILE A 170 107.73 -40.65 62.42
N LYS A 171 107.32 -41.06 63.63
CA LYS A 171 105.93 -41.45 63.90
C LYS A 171 104.97 -40.28 63.68
N ARG A 172 105.25 -39.10 64.22
CA ARG A 172 104.43 -37.90 63.98
C ARG A 172 104.43 -37.48 62.52
N ALA A 173 105.56 -37.58 61.83
CA ALA A 173 105.63 -37.28 60.41
C ALA A 173 104.72 -38.22 59.60
N ASN A 174 104.70 -39.51 59.91
CA ASN A 174 103.79 -40.47 59.27
C ASN A 174 102.33 -40.20 59.60
N GLU A 175 101.98 -39.94 60.86
CA GLU A 175 100.61 -39.57 61.27
C GLU A 175 100.14 -38.28 60.56
N ILE A 176 101.01 -37.29 60.41
CA ILE A 176 100.73 -36.06 59.65
C ILE A 176 100.53 -36.37 58.16
N VAL A 177 101.37 -37.22 57.57
CA VAL A 177 101.23 -37.61 56.16
C VAL A 177 99.92 -38.37 55.94
N GLU A 178 99.55 -39.30 56.82
CA GLU A 178 98.27 -40.02 56.76
C GLU A 178 97.07 -39.09 56.89
N GLU A 179 97.11 -38.14 57.83
CA GLU A 179 96.04 -37.14 58.00
C GLU A 179 95.95 -36.20 56.79
N LEU A 180 97.09 -35.76 56.23
CA LEU A 180 97.13 -34.93 55.02
C LEU A 180 96.59 -35.70 53.80
N LEU A 181 96.93 -36.98 53.65
CA LEU A 181 96.38 -37.83 52.60
C LEU A 181 94.86 -37.97 52.76
N LYS A 182 94.37 -38.21 53.98
CA LYS A 182 92.93 -38.31 54.26
C LYS A 182 92.19 -37.00 53.99
N GLN A 183 92.78 -35.85 54.36
CA GLN A 183 92.22 -34.53 54.04
C GLN A 183 92.21 -34.27 52.54
N ASN A 184 93.29 -34.64 51.83
CA ASN A 184 93.37 -34.52 50.39
C ASN A 184 92.32 -35.39 49.69
N ASP A 185 92.14 -36.64 50.11
CA ASP A 185 91.12 -37.54 49.57
C ASP A 185 89.70 -37.02 49.83
N ALA A 186 89.44 -36.49 51.04
CA ALA A 186 88.15 -35.87 51.36
C ALA A 186 87.89 -34.62 50.51
N SER A 187 88.92 -33.78 50.30
CA SER A 187 88.86 -32.58 49.45
C SER A 187 88.60 -32.92 47.99
N VAL A 188 89.30 -33.93 47.45
CA VAL A 188 89.09 -34.41 46.08
C VAL A 188 87.67 -34.94 45.90
N LYS A 189 87.18 -35.78 46.83
CA LYS A 189 85.80 -36.28 46.79
C LYS A 189 84.76 -35.17 46.85
N ALA A 190 84.92 -34.18 47.74
CA ALA A 190 84.00 -33.05 47.85
C ALA A 190 83.98 -32.20 46.57
N ARG A 191 85.16 -31.98 45.97
CA ARG A 191 85.29 -31.26 44.69
C ARG A 191 84.63 -32.03 43.54
N ASP A 192 84.81 -33.35 43.48
CA ASP A 192 84.23 -34.19 42.43
C ASP A 192 82.70 -34.26 42.57
N GLN A 193 82.17 -34.38 43.80
CA GLN A 193 80.73 -34.26 44.06
C GLN A 193 80.16 -32.90 43.67
N ALA A 194 80.86 -31.80 43.97
CA ALA A 194 80.43 -30.46 43.55
C ALA A 194 80.42 -30.31 42.01
N ARG A 195 81.39 -30.93 41.32
CA ARG A 195 81.41 -30.97 39.85
C ARG A 195 80.23 -31.75 39.28
N GLU A 196 79.90 -32.91 39.86
CA GLU A 196 78.76 -33.72 39.43
C GLU A 196 77.43 -32.99 39.63
N GLN A 197 77.26 -32.29 40.76
CA GLN A 197 76.08 -31.45 41.00
C GLN A 197 75.96 -30.30 39.99
N ILE A 198 77.07 -29.63 39.68
CA ILE A 198 77.09 -28.57 38.65
C ILE A 198 76.76 -29.16 37.28
N GLU A 199 77.30 -30.33 36.94
CA GLU A 199 77.01 -30.98 35.66
C GLU A 199 75.53 -31.36 35.55
N GLN A 200 74.94 -31.92 36.60
CA GLN A 200 73.51 -32.23 36.65
C GLN A 200 72.65 -30.97 36.47
N ARG A 201 72.97 -29.88 37.18
CA ARG A 201 72.25 -28.60 37.02
C ARG A 201 72.44 -28.00 35.63
N ASN A 202 73.61 -28.15 35.01
CA ASN A 202 73.84 -27.69 33.65
C ASN A 202 72.97 -28.45 32.64
N TYR A 203 72.78 -29.77 32.82
CA TYR A 203 71.85 -30.54 31.99
C TYR A 203 70.39 -30.10 32.20
N GLU A 204 69.98 -29.86 33.44
CA GLU A 204 68.63 -29.37 33.76
C GLU A 204 68.36 -28.01 33.09
N ILE A 205 69.29 -27.05 33.22
CA ILE A 205 69.21 -25.74 32.56
C ILE A 205 69.13 -25.90 31.04
N ALA A 206 69.92 -26.80 30.44
CA ALA A 206 69.89 -27.01 28.99
C ALA A 206 68.52 -27.53 28.50
N ILE A 207 67.86 -28.39 29.28
CA ILE A 207 66.52 -28.90 28.98
C ILE A 207 65.50 -27.76 29.10
N GLU A 208 65.53 -26.99 30.18
CA GLU A 208 64.63 -25.85 30.39
C GLU A 208 64.78 -24.80 29.28
N VAL A 209 66.01 -24.44 28.92
CA VAL A 209 66.30 -23.52 27.81
C VAL A 209 65.75 -24.06 26.49
N SER A 210 65.94 -25.35 26.21
CA SER A 210 65.41 -25.97 24.98
C SER A 210 63.87 -25.92 24.92
N GLN A 211 63.20 -26.14 26.05
CA GLN A 211 61.73 -26.03 26.14
C GLN A 211 61.24 -24.59 25.96
N LEU A 212 61.94 -23.62 26.57
CA LEU A 212 61.64 -22.21 26.39
C LEU A 212 61.85 -21.76 24.94
N GLU A 213 62.93 -22.19 24.29
CA GLU A 213 63.21 -21.89 22.89
C GLU A 213 62.13 -22.46 21.96
N ALA A 214 61.68 -23.70 22.19
CA ALA A 214 60.57 -24.29 21.46
C ALA A 214 59.28 -23.47 21.62
N THR A 215 58.94 -23.10 22.86
CA THR A 215 57.74 -22.29 23.17
C THR A 215 57.82 -20.90 22.52
N ILE A 216 58.99 -20.27 22.53
CA ILE A 216 59.21 -18.98 21.87
C ILE A 216 59.05 -19.11 20.35
N SER A 217 59.52 -20.21 19.76
CA SER A 217 59.35 -20.47 18.33
C SER A 217 57.87 -20.62 17.97
N ASP A 218 57.12 -21.42 18.72
CA ASP A 218 55.68 -21.63 18.49
C ASP A 218 54.88 -20.33 18.62
N LEU A 219 55.18 -19.52 19.64
CA LEU A 219 54.56 -18.21 19.83
C LEU A 219 54.87 -17.24 18.70
N ARG A 220 56.09 -17.25 18.15
CA ARG A 220 56.45 -16.42 17.00
C ARG A 220 55.64 -16.79 15.76
N ASP A 221 55.48 -18.09 15.50
CA ASP A 221 54.66 -18.57 14.39
C ASP A 221 53.19 -18.20 14.56
N GLU A 222 52.65 -18.29 15.78
CA GLU A 222 51.28 -17.87 16.07
C GLU A 222 51.09 -16.35 15.90
N VAL A 223 52.03 -15.54 16.37
CA VAL A 223 52.02 -14.09 16.17
C VAL A 223 52.05 -13.76 14.68
N ALA A 224 52.94 -14.38 13.90
CA ALA A 224 53.01 -14.15 12.45
C ALA A 224 51.68 -14.50 11.74
N LYS A 225 51.04 -15.62 12.11
CA LYS A 225 49.72 -16.00 11.59
C LYS A 225 48.64 -14.99 11.96
N LYS A 226 48.60 -14.54 13.22
CA LYS A 226 47.63 -13.55 13.70
C LYS A 226 47.84 -12.19 13.02
N THR A 227 49.08 -11.74 12.85
CA THR A 227 49.41 -10.51 12.14
C THR A 227 48.92 -10.56 10.70
N ALA A 228 49.18 -11.66 9.98
CA ALA A 228 48.67 -11.81 8.61
C ALA A 228 47.13 -11.80 8.52
N ALA A 229 46.45 -12.41 9.50
CA ALA A 229 45.00 -12.37 9.57
C ALA A 229 44.45 -10.96 9.84
N VAL A 230 45.10 -10.20 10.72
CA VAL A 230 44.73 -8.80 11.01
C VAL A 230 44.92 -7.93 9.77
N GLU A 231 46.05 -8.03 9.07
CA GLU A 231 46.29 -7.28 7.82
C GLU A 231 45.27 -7.63 6.73
N GLY A 232 44.84 -8.90 6.65
CA GLY A 232 43.77 -9.32 5.75
C GLY A 232 42.43 -8.67 6.09
N LEU A 233 42.06 -8.65 7.37
CA LEU A 233 40.84 -8.00 7.84
C LEU A 233 40.87 -6.48 7.66
N GLU A 234 42.03 -5.83 7.86
CA GLU A 234 42.19 -4.39 7.60
C GLU A 234 41.96 -4.05 6.14
N LYS A 235 42.52 -4.84 5.20
CA LYS A 235 42.29 -4.67 3.76
C LYS A 235 40.80 -4.85 3.41
N ASP A 236 40.17 -5.88 3.95
CA ASP A 236 38.74 -6.12 3.74
C ASP A 236 37.87 -4.99 4.30
N LEU A 237 38.27 -4.38 5.42
CA LEU A 237 37.59 -3.24 6.03
C LEU A 237 37.69 -2.01 5.12
N VAL A 238 38.87 -1.70 4.58
CA VAL A 238 39.06 -0.60 3.63
C VAL A 238 38.17 -0.78 2.39
N VAL A 239 38.15 -1.98 1.80
CA VAL A 239 37.29 -2.26 0.63
C VAL A 239 35.80 -2.13 0.98
N LYS A 240 35.39 -2.54 2.19
CA LYS A 240 34.01 -2.36 2.65
C LYS A 240 33.67 -0.90 2.86
N ASP A 241 34.59 -0.09 3.37
CA ASP A 241 34.40 1.34 3.60
C ASP A 241 34.25 2.11 2.28
N GLU A 242 35.07 1.79 1.28
CA GLU A 242 34.93 2.32 -0.09
C GLU A 242 33.55 1.99 -0.69
N LYS A 243 33.11 0.73 -0.59
CA LYS A 243 31.77 0.31 -1.04
C LYS A 243 30.66 1.00 -0.27
N LEU A 244 30.82 1.19 1.04
CA LEU A 244 29.84 1.88 1.87
C LEU A 244 29.71 3.35 1.45
N ASN A 245 30.83 4.01 1.12
CA ASN A 245 30.83 5.37 0.60
C ASN A 245 30.13 5.47 -0.75
N GLU A 246 30.39 4.54 -1.68
CA GLU A 246 29.68 4.46 -2.97
C GLU A 246 28.17 4.27 -2.80
N VAL A 247 27.77 3.32 -1.95
CA VAL A 247 26.35 3.08 -1.62
C VAL A 247 25.73 4.33 -0.99
N SER A 248 26.43 4.99 -0.06
CA SER A 248 25.95 6.22 0.58
C SER A 248 25.75 7.36 -0.42
N GLU A 249 26.65 7.50 -1.40
CA GLU A 249 26.51 8.50 -2.45
C GLU A 249 25.32 8.17 -3.37
N SER A 250 25.15 6.89 -3.75
CA SER A 250 24.01 6.45 -4.56
C SER A 250 22.68 6.69 -3.84
N LEU A 251 22.62 6.42 -2.53
CA LEU A 251 21.43 6.64 -1.70
C LEU A 251 21.07 8.14 -1.66
N ARG A 252 22.05 9.04 -1.50
CA ARG A 252 21.80 10.49 -1.52
C ARG A 252 21.23 10.95 -2.86
N LYS A 253 21.74 10.41 -3.98
CA LYS A 253 21.22 10.71 -5.32
C LYS A 253 19.76 10.24 -5.44
N GLU A 254 19.48 9.01 -5.01
CA GLU A 254 18.14 8.44 -5.04
C GLU A 254 17.16 9.20 -4.12
N GLU A 255 17.59 9.58 -2.91
CA GLU A 255 16.79 10.43 -2.01
C GLU A 255 16.47 11.79 -2.64
N SER A 256 17.45 12.42 -3.30
CA SER A 256 17.22 13.69 -4.00
C SER A 256 16.25 13.56 -5.16
N ALA A 257 16.33 12.47 -5.94
CA ALA A 257 15.40 12.15 -7.00
C ALA A 257 14.00 11.84 -6.46
N GLY A 258 13.92 11.10 -5.34
CA GLY A 258 12.68 10.81 -4.64
C GLY A 258 11.98 12.07 -4.12
N LEU A 259 12.73 13.05 -3.63
CA LEU A 259 12.17 14.36 -3.23
C LEU A 259 11.62 15.14 -4.43
N GLN A 260 12.34 15.16 -5.57
CA GLN A 260 11.85 15.80 -6.79
C GLN A 260 10.58 15.11 -7.32
N LEU A 261 10.54 13.78 -7.31
CA LEU A 261 9.37 13.01 -7.71
C LEU A 261 8.19 13.30 -6.79
N LYS A 262 8.41 13.37 -5.47
CA LYS A 262 7.39 13.73 -4.49
C LYS A 262 6.84 15.14 -4.72
N GLU A 263 7.69 16.11 -5.02
CA GLU A 263 7.27 17.46 -5.35
C GLU A 263 6.42 17.48 -6.64
N PHE A 264 6.81 16.71 -7.66
CA PHE A 264 6.07 16.58 -8.90
C PHE A 264 4.68 15.93 -8.68
N VAL A 265 4.60 14.87 -7.88
CA VAL A 265 3.34 14.21 -7.51
C VAL A 265 2.42 15.19 -6.78
N ASN A 266 2.93 15.90 -5.78
CA ASN A 266 2.15 16.92 -5.06
C ASN A 266 1.65 18.03 -6.01
N ASN A 267 2.45 18.43 -7.00
CA ASN A 267 2.03 19.40 -8.02
C ASN A 267 0.87 18.85 -8.87
N LEU A 268 0.94 17.58 -9.30
CA LEU A 268 -0.14 16.95 -10.06
C LEU A 268 -1.41 16.76 -9.23
N GLU A 269 -1.28 16.32 -7.98
CA GLU A 269 -2.41 16.19 -7.05
C GLU A 269 -3.11 17.53 -6.82
N SER A 270 -2.36 18.60 -6.55
CA SER A 270 -2.95 19.93 -6.38
C SER A 270 -3.67 20.44 -7.65
N LYS A 271 -3.14 20.12 -8.84
CA LYS A 271 -3.82 20.42 -10.12
C LYS A 271 -5.11 19.60 -10.28
N MET A 272 -5.09 18.31 -9.99
CA MET A 272 -6.29 17.46 -10.01
C MET A 272 -7.36 18.00 -9.05
N GLU A 273 -6.98 18.36 -7.83
CA GLU A 273 -7.91 18.92 -6.84
C GLU A 273 -8.51 20.26 -7.32
N SER A 274 -7.72 21.08 -8.02
CA SER A 274 -8.22 22.32 -8.62
C SER A 274 -9.20 22.12 -9.79
N LEU A 275 -9.11 20.99 -10.50
CA LEU A 275 -10.00 20.66 -11.62
C LEU A 275 -11.32 20.01 -11.17
N ARG A 276 -11.32 19.33 -10.01
CA ARG A 276 -12.51 18.68 -9.44
C ARG A 276 -13.76 19.60 -9.40
N PRO A 277 -13.73 20.83 -8.87
CA PRO A 277 -14.91 21.70 -8.84
C PRO A 277 -15.39 22.10 -10.24
N LEU A 278 -14.48 22.37 -11.18
CA LEU A 278 -14.83 22.75 -12.55
C LEU A 278 -15.59 21.63 -13.27
N LEU A 279 -15.19 20.38 -13.03
CA LEU A 279 -15.83 19.22 -13.62
C LEU A 279 -17.22 18.96 -13.03
N ILE A 280 -17.39 19.16 -11.73
CA ILE A 280 -18.70 19.11 -11.06
C ILE A 280 -19.64 20.17 -11.67
N ASP A 281 -19.16 21.39 -11.87
CA ASP A 281 -19.93 22.47 -12.51
C ASP A 281 -20.31 22.10 -13.95
N GLN A 282 -19.38 21.55 -14.72
CA GLN A 282 -19.64 21.10 -16.08
C GLN A 282 -20.74 20.04 -16.14
N LEU A 283 -20.68 19.03 -15.27
CA LEU A 283 -21.69 17.96 -15.24
C LEU A 283 -23.07 18.49 -14.81
N ASN A 284 -23.10 19.44 -13.88
CA ASN A 284 -24.33 20.15 -13.51
C ASN A 284 -24.95 20.89 -14.70
N PHE A 285 -24.14 21.55 -15.54
CA PHE A 285 -24.63 22.19 -16.77
C PHE A 285 -25.12 21.18 -17.81
N VAL A 286 -24.39 20.07 -17.99
CA VAL A 286 -24.80 18.97 -18.88
C VAL A 286 -26.16 18.43 -18.46
N SER A 287 -26.37 18.10 -17.18
CA SER A 287 -27.67 17.64 -16.69
C SER A 287 -28.79 18.68 -16.94
N LYS A 288 -28.53 19.97 -16.67
CA LYS A 288 -29.51 21.04 -16.93
C LYS A 288 -29.90 21.14 -18.41
N ILE A 289 -28.92 21.13 -19.31
CA ILE A 289 -29.17 21.23 -20.75
C ILE A 289 -29.93 19.99 -21.24
N HIS A 290 -29.51 18.80 -20.81
CA HIS A 290 -30.19 17.55 -21.14
C HIS A 290 -31.67 17.59 -20.73
N ASN A 291 -31.96 17.99 -19.48
CA ASN A 291 -33.33 18.11 -18.98
C ASN A 291 -34.17 19.13 -19.76
N GLN A 292 -33.57 20.26 -20.18
CA GLN A 292 -34.25 21.25 -21.01
C GLN A 292 -34.59 20.69 -22.39
N ILE A 293 -33.68 19.98 -23.04
CA ILE A 293 -33.93 19.39 -24.36
C ILE A 293 -34.98 18.28 -24.27
N CYS A 294 -34.93 17.44 -23.23
CA CYS A 294 -35.99 16.48 -22.95
C CYS A 294 -37.35 17.17 -22.83
N SER A 295 -37.44 18.28 -22.09
CA SER A 295 -38.73 19.00 -21.95
C SER A 295 -39.26 19.51 -23.30
N VAL A 296 -38.38 20.03 -24.16
CA VAL A 296 -38.76 20.45 -25.53
C VAL A 296 -39.21 19.24 -26.35
N TYR A 297 -38.47 18.13 -26.28
CA TYR A 297 -38.83 16.90 -26.98
C TYR A 297 -40.23 16.42 -26.58
N LYS A 298 -40.59 16.50 -25.28
CA LYS A 298 -41.92 16.16 -24.79
C LYS A 298 -43.03 16.96 -25.46
N ILE A 299 -42.81 18.27 -25.64
CA ILE A 299 -43.79 19.17 -26.24
C ILE A 299 -44.01 18.82 -27.72
N VAL A 300 -42.94 18.43 -28.40
CA VAL A 300 -42.96 18.16 -29.85
C VAL A 300 -43.47 16.75 -30.15
N ASP A 301 -43.19 15.77 -29.30
CA ASP A 301 -43.65 14.39 -29.45
C ASP A 301 -43.91 13.71 -28.10
N ASP A 302 -45.17 13.81 -27.65
CA ASP A 302 -45.64 13.23 -26.40
C ASP A 302 -45.66 11.68 -26.44
N ALA A 303 -45.80 11.08 -27.63
CA ALA A 303 -45.82 9.63 -27.80
C ALA A 303 -44.42 8.99 -27.71
N GLY A 304 -43.39 9.71 -28.18
CA GLY A 304 -41.98 9.27 -28.12
C GLY A 304 -41.27 9.55 -26.79
N TYR A 305 -41.91 10.27 -25.86
CA TYR A 305 -41.26 10.73 -24.62
C TYR A 305 -40.96 9.61 -23.61
N SER A 306 -41.72 8.50 -23.66
CA SER A 306 -41.61 7.43 -22.67
C SER A 306 -40.29 6.63 -22.72
N GLU A 307 -39.50 6.75 -23.79
CA GLU A 307 -38.21 6.05 -23.94
C GLU A 307 -36.99 6.87 -23.49
N LEU A 308 -37.18 8.14 -23.09
CA LEU A 308 -36.10 9.13 -23.04
C LEU A 308 -35.75 9.71 -21.65
N SER A 309 -36.15 9.06 -20.54
CA SER A 309 -35.91 9.61 -19.21
C SER A 309 -35.23 8.66 -18.23
N GLU A 310 -33.93 8.89 -18.01
CA GLU A 310 -33.42 9.35 -16.71
C GLU A 310 -32.09 10.09 -16.92
N SER A 311 -31.97 11.34 -16.47
CA SER A 311 -30.70 12.10 -16.54
C SER A 311 -29.68 11.43 -15.60
N LEU A 312 -28.82 10.58 -16.16
CA LEU A 312 -27.81 9.78 -15.46
C LEU A 312 -26.52 10.57 -15.13
N PHE A 313 -26.47 11.88 -15.39
CA PHE A 313 -25.24 12.67 -15.24
C PHE A 313 -25.14 13.24 -13.82
N VAL A 314 -24.79 12.40 -12.85
CA VAL A 314 -24.59 12.79 -11.44
C VAL A 314 -23.11 12.94 -11.13
N ALA A 315 -22.74 14.07 -10.52
CA ALA A 315 -21.36 14.33 -10.15
C ALA A 315 -20.97 13.49 -8.94
N GLN A 316 -19.92 12.68 -9.09
CA GLN A 316 -19.35 11.90 -8.00
C GLN A 316 -18.19 12.69 -7.37
N GLU A 317 -18.30 12.96 -6.08
CA GLU A 317 -17.39 13.89 -5.39
C GLU A 317 -15.91 13.46 -5.40
N THR A 318 -15.64 12.15 -5.52
CA THR A 318 -14.27 11.61 -5.39
C THR A 318 -13.62 11.18 -6.71
N ASP A 319 -14.40 10.81 -7.73
CA ASP A 319 -13.87 10.18 -8.95
C ASP A 319 -13.83 11.16 -10.14
N ILE A 320 -12.65 11.75 -10.38
CA ILE A 320 -12.44 12.70 -11.48
C ILE A 320 -12.54 11.98 -12.83
N ASP A 321 -12.06 10.74 -12.94
CA ASP A 321 -12.08 9.99 -14.19
C ASP A 321 -13.52 9.64 -14.59
N GLU A 322 -14.31 9.14 -13.64
CA GLU A 322 -15.72 8.84 -13.87
C GLU A 322 -16.52 10.10 -14.23
N ASN A 323 -16.27 11.22 -13.53
CA ASN A 323 -16.91 12.50 -13.86
C ASN A 323 -16.57 13.00 -15.27
N VAL A 324 -15.34 12.78 -15.76
CA VAL A 324 -14.96 13.13 -17.15
C VAL A 324 -15.73 12.25 -18.13
N ARG A 325 -15.81 10.94 -17.88
CA ARG A 325 -16.57 9.99 -18.73
C ARG A 325 -18.05 10.33 -18.75
N ALA A 326 -18.66 10.58 -17.59
CA ALA A 326 -20.05 10.97 -17.47
C ALA A 326 -20.34 12.29 -18.20
N SER A 327 -19.42 13.27 -18.09
CA SER A 327 -19.57 14.55 -18.79
C SER A 327 -19.53 14.37 -20.30
N LEU A 328 -18.59 13.57 -20.82
CA LEU A 328 -18.48 13.28 -22.24
C LEU A 328 -19.75 12.58 -22.76
N ALA A 329 -20.19 11.52 -22.08
CA ALA A 329 -21.41 10.79 -22.44
C ALA A 329 -22.64 11.70 -22.44
N GLY A 330 -22.74 12.63 -21.49
CA GLY A 330 -23.84 13.58 -21.44
C GLY A 330 -23.80 14.64 -22.53
N MET A 331 -22.61 15.10 -22.91
CA MET A 331 -22.46 15.97 -24.07
C MET A 331 -22.84 15.27 -25.38
N GLU A 332 -22.47 13.99 -25.54
CA GLU A 332 -22.87 13.17 -26.70
C GLU A 332 -24.40 12.97 -26.75
N SER A 333 -25.03 12.65 -25.61
CA SER A 333 -26.48 12.52 -25.50
C SER A 333 -27.20 13.84 -25.86
N ILE A 334 -26.74 14.97 -25.30
CA ILE A 334 -27.27 16.31 -25.63
C ILE A 334 -27.19 16.57 -27.13
N HIS A 335 -26.06 16.26 -27.77
CA HIS A 335 -25.87 16.49 -29.20
C HIS A 335 -26.88 15.69 -30.04
N GLU A 336 -27.03 14.40 -29.73
CA GLU A 336 -27.95 13.52 -30.45
C GLU A 336 -29.41 13.89 -30.19
N LEU A 337 -29.79 14.15 -28.94
CA LEU A 337 -31.14 14.56 -28.60
C LEU A 337 -31.52 15.90 -29.24
N THR A 338 -30.59 16.86 -29.25
CA THR A 338 -30.79 18.15 -29.95
C THR A 338 -31.04 17.93 -31.43
N ARG A 339 -30.26 17.04 -32.08
CA ARG A 339 -30.42 16.72 -33.50
C ARG A 339 -31.82 16.14 -33.79
N ILE A 340 -32.27 15.21 -32.94
CA ILE A 340 -33.60 14.61 -33.06
C ILE A 340 -34.70 15.66 -32.85
N VAL A 341 -34.63 16.45 -31.78
CA VAL A 341 -35.61 17.51 -31.47
C VAL A 341 -35.71 18.50 -32.63
N VAL A 342 -34.58 18.98 -33.16
CA VAL A 342 -34.57 19.93 -34.29
C VAL A 342 -35.26 19.34 -35.52
N GLN A 343 -35.05 18.05 -35.80
CA GLN A 343 -35.73 17.40 -36.91
C GLN A 343 -37.23 17.30 -36.67
N LYS A 344 -37.67 16.87 -35.47
CA LYS A 344 -39.11 16.77 -35.17
C LYS A 344 -39.82 18.12 -35.18
N VAL A 345 -39.19 19.16 -34.63
CA VAL A 345 -39.72 20.53 -34.69
C VAL A 345 -39.90 20.95 -36.16
N ARG A 346 -38.93 20.66 -37.03
CA ARG A 346 -39.05 20.93 -38.46
C ARG A 346 -40.22 20.18 -39.08
N ASP A 347 -40.36 18.89 -38.79
CA ASP A 347 -41.43 18.06 -39.35
C ASP A 347 -42.82 18.58 -38.93
N VAL A 348 -43.00 18.92 -37.65
CA VAL A 348 -44.25 19.52 -37.12
C VAL A 348 -44.54 20.88 -37.77
N VAL A 349 -43.53 21.74 -37.92
CA VAL A 349 -43.70 23.05 -38.59
C VAL A 349 -44.07 22.87 -40.06
N GLU A 350 -43.46 21.92 -40.78
CA GLU A 350 -43.79 21.64 -42.17
C GLU A 350 -45.21 21.07 -42.33
N GLU A 351 -45.64 20.18 -41.44
CA GLU A 351 -47.00 19.64 -41.42
C GLU A 351 -48.04 20.76 -41.18
N LYS A 352 -47.82 21.59 -40.15
CA LYS A 352 -48.71 22.71 -39.84
C LYS A 352 -48.76 23.75 -40.95
N ASN A 353 -47.64 24.01 -41.64
CA ASN A 353 -47.65 24.87 -42.83
C ASN A 353 -48.50 24.30 -43.97
N ARG A 354 -48.48 22.98 -44.20
CA ARG A 354 -49.36 22.34 -45.19
C ARG A 354 -50.82 22.44 -44.79
N GLU A 355 -51.14 22.23 -43.51
CA GLU A 355 -52.50 22.45 -42.98
C GLU A 355 -52.97 23.89 -43.20
N ILE A 356 -52.15 24.88 -42.84
CA ILE A 356 -52.45 26.31 -43.03
C ILE A 356 -52.68 26.62 -44.51
N GLN A 357 -51.86 26.10 -45.42
CA GLN A 357 -52.05 26.29 -46.87
C GLN A 357 -53.38 25.68 -47.34
N SER A 358 -53.73 24.48 -46.87
CA SER A 358 -55.02 23.84 -47.22
C SER A 358 -56.23 24.61 -46.67
N LEU A 359 -56.12 25.18 -45.47
CA LEU A 359 -57.15 26.03 -44.89
C LEU A 359 -57.28 27.34 -45.67
N ASP A 360 -56.15 27.96 -46.03
CA ASP A 360 -56.13 29.21 -46.81
C ASP A 360 -56.77 29.01 -48.20
N GLU A 361 -56.48 27.90 -48.88
CA GLU A 361 -57.15 27.53 -50.13
C GLU A 361 -58.66 27.36 -49.97
N THR A 362 -59.10 26.77 -48.86
CA THR A 362 -60.52 26.57 -48.55
C THR A 362 -61.21 27.91 -48.25
N VAL A 363 -60.59 28.77 -47.44
CA VAL A 363 -61.08 30.13 -47.16
C VAL A 363 -61.17 30.94 -48.45
N ASN A 364 -60.14 30.91 -49.29
CA ASN A 364 -60.13 31.61 -50.58
C ASN A 364 -61.25 31.14 -51.52
N ARG A 365 -61.58 29.84 -51.51
CA ARG A 365 -62.72 29.29 -52.26
C ARG A 365 -64.05 29.82 -51.74
N LEU A 366 -64.27 29.75 -50.43
CA LEU A 366 -65.49 30.24 -49.78
C LEU A 366 -65.70 31.74 -49.97
N VAL A 367 -64.63 32.55 -49.92
CA VAL A 367 -64.69 33.99 -50.19
C VAL A 367 -65.16 34.26 -51.62
N LYS A 368 -64.65 33.52 -52.62
CA LYS A 368 -65.09 33.65 -54.01
C LYS A 368 -66.57 33.26 -54.18
N GLU A 369 -66.99 32.16 -53.58
CA GLU A 369 -68.40 31.72 -53.60
C GLU A 369 -69.31 32.77 -52.95
N LYS A 370 -68.92 33.32 -51.79
CA LYS A 370 -69.63 34.42 -51.12
C LYS A 370 -69.76 35.64 -52.04
N ASP A 371 -68.68 36.07 -52.71
CA ASP A 371 -68.70 37.23 -53.59
C ASP A 371 -69.62 37.00 -54.81
N GLN A 372 -69.61 35.78 -55.36
CA GLN A 372 -70.49 35.36 -56.45
C GLN A 372 -71.96 35.35 -56.01
N ILE A 373 -72.29 34.70 -54.89
CA ILE A 373 -73.64 34.71 -54.30
C ILE A 373 -74.08 36.16 -54.02
N GLY A 374 -73.20 36.98 -53.46
CA GLY A 374 -73.47 38.40 -53.20
C GLY A 374 -73.77 39.19 -54.49
N SER A 375 -73.06 38.91 -55.58
CA SER A 375 -73.33 39.52 -56.88
C SER A 375 -74.67 39.08 -57.48
N LEU A 376 -75.00 37.79 -57.35
CA LEU A 376 -76.29 37.22 -57.79
C LEU A 376 -77.44 37.82 -57.01
N LEU A 377 -77.35 37.91 -55.67
CA LEU A 377 -78.38 38.50 -54.83
C LEU A 377 -78.56 40.00 -55.14
N ARG A 378 -77.48 40.75 -55.31
CA ARG A 378 -77.56 42.17 -55.74
C ARG A 378 -78.21 42.31 -57.11
N SER A 379 -77.90 41.42 -58.06
CA SER A 379 -78.50 41.41 -59.39
C SER A 379 -79.99 41.05 -59.36
N ALA A 380 -80.38 40.03 -58.60
CA ALA A 380 -81.77 39.61 -58.41
C ALA A 380 -82.61 40.71 -57.74
N LEU A 381 -82.08 41.34 -56.69
CA LEU A 381 -82.72 42.49 -56.03
C LEU A 381 -82.83 43.70 -56.98
N SER A 382 -81.80 44.00 -57.75
CA SER A 382 -81.81 45.09 -58.73
C SER A 382 -82.82 44.86 -59.86
N LYS A 383 -82.95 43.62 -60.36
CA LYS A 383 -83.93 43.24 -61.40
C LYS A 383 -85.37 43.28 -60.88
N ARG A 384 -85.60 42.92 -59.60
CA ARG A 384 -86.89 43.09 -58.91
C ARG A 384 -87.27 44.56 -58.73
N MET A 385 -86.31 45.46 -58.46
CA MET A 385 -86.62 46.90 -58.40
C MET A 385 -86.95 47.50 -59.78
N ALA A 386 -86.51 46.88 -60.87
CA ALA A 386 -86.73 47.35 -62.23
C ALA A 386 -87.97 46.74 -62.93
N SER A 387 -88.56 45.67 -62.39
CA SER A 387 -89.72 44.99 -62.98
C SER A 387 -90.61 44.37 -61.89
N ASN A 388 -91.93 44.45 -62.04
CA ASN A 388 -92.91 43.74 -61.21
C ASN A 388 -93.37 42.42 -61.91
N PRO A 389 -92.66 41.28 -61.76
CA PRO A 389 -93.16 39.98 -62.21
C PRO A 389 -93.70 39.13 -61.05
N SER A 390 -94.46 38.07 -61.37
CA SER A 390 -95.15 37.21 -60.40
C SER A 390 -94.22 36.17 -59.74
N SER A 391 -94.59 35.78 -58.51
CA SER A 391 -93.81 35.01 -57.53
C SER A 391 -93.13 33.73 -58.06
N ASN A 392 -93.77 32.97 -58.96
CA ASN A 392 -93.25 31.66 -59.42
C ASN A 392 -92.02 31.72 -60.34
N GLU A 393 -91.80 32.81 -61.09
CA GLU A 393 -90.63 32.92 -61.97
C GLU A 393 -89.35 33.25 -61.18
N LEU A 394 -89.48 33.88 -60.01
CA LEU A 394 -88.36 34.23 -59.13
C LEU A 394 -87.74 32.99 -58.48
N PHE A 395 -88.56 32.05 -57.99
CA PHE A 395 -88.07 30.80 -57.41
C PHE A 395 -87.33 29.94 -58.43
N LEU A 396 -87.85 29.80 -59.65
CA LEU A 396 -87.19 29.03 -60.71
C LEU A 396 -85.87 29.66 -61.15
N ALA A 397 -85.78 31.00 -61.22
CA ALA A 397 -84.53 31.67 -61.55
C ALA A 397 -83.47 31.51 -60.45
N ALA A 398 -83.87 31.54 -59.18
CA ALA A 398 -82.97 31.32 -58.04
C ALA A 398 -82.50 29.87 -57.95
N GLU A 399 -83.38 28.88 -58.12
CA GLU A 399 -83.01 27.45 -58.15
C GLU A 399 -82.08 27.11 -59.31
N ASN A 400 -82.36 27.66 -60.49
CA ASN A 400 -81.49 27.44 -61.65
C ASN A 400 -80.13 28.10 -61.48
N GLY A 401 -80.07 29.30 -60.87
CA GLY A 401 -78.83 29.98 -60.54
C GLY A 401 -77.99 29.23 -59.50
N LEU A 402 -78.60 28.74 -58.42
CA LEU A 402 -77.93 27.90 -57.40
C LEU A 402 -77.41 26.58 -57.99
N ARG A 403 -78.20 25.95 -58.87
CA ARG A 403 -77.82 24.70 -59.55
C ARG A 403 -76.67 24.88 -60.53
N GLU A 404 -76.55 26.03 -61.20
CA GLU A 404 -75.40 26.35 -62.06
C GLU A 404 -74.08 26.48 -61.29
N VAL A 405 -74.13 26.82 -60.00
CA VAL A 405 -72.96 26.89 -59.11
C VAL A 405 -72.72 25.60 -58.31
N GLY A 406 -73.47 24.52 -58.63
CA GLY A 406 -73.28 23.19 -58.03
C GLY A 406 -74.05 22.94 -56.73
N ILE A 407 -74.97 23.83 -56.34
CA ILE A 407 -75.79 23.70 -55.13
C ILE A 407 -77.20 23.25 -55.53
N ASP A 408 -77.53 21.97 -55.29
CA ASP A 408 -78.85 21.40 -55.62
C ASP A 408 -79.86 21.68 -54.50
N PHE A 409 -80.48 22.86 -54.55
CA PHE A 409 -81.48 23.31 -53.58
C PHE A 409 -82.82 23.59 -54.27
N LYS A 410 -83.90 22.98 -53.77
CA LYS A 410 -85.28 23.15 -54.27
C LYS A 410 -86.17 23.78 -53.19
N PHE A 411 -86.66 24.99 -53.44
CA PHE A 411 -87.58 25.73 -52.57
C PHE A 411 -88.97 25.05 -52.50
N SER A 412 -89.31 24.20 -53.47
CA SER A 412 -90.54 23.39 -53.48
C SER A 412 -90.67 22.40 -52.31
N LYS A 413 -89.62 22.21 -51.50
CA LYS A 413 -89.62 21.32 -50.33
C LYS A 413 -90.04 22.05 -49.04
N ILE A 414 -90.05 23.37 -49.06
CA ILE A 414 -90.39 24.25 -47.93
C ILE A 414 -91.82 24.79 -48.07
N LEU A 415 -92.27 25.06 -49.30
CA LEU A 415 -93.69 25.32 -49.62
C LEU A 415 -94.47 23.98 -49.68
N GLY A 416 -95.28 23.70 -48.66
CA GLY A 416 -96.07 22.47 -48.55
C GLY A 416 -97.09 22.24 -49.69
N ASP A 417 -97.31 20.96 -49.98
CA ASP A 417 -98.16 20.37 -51.02
C ASP A 417 -99.64 20.82 -50.95
N GLY A 418 -100.05 21.70 -51.86
CA GLY A 418 -101.42 22.26 -51.96
C GLY A 418 -102.12 21.84 -53.25
N LYS A 419 -102.82 20.71 -53.21
CA LYS A 419 -103.64 20.14 -54.31
C LYS A 419 -104.82 21.05 -54.69
N LEU A 420 -104.80 21.61 -55.91
CA LEU A 420 -105.94 22.32 -56.51
C LEU A 420 -106.90 21.34 -57.22
N ALA A 421 -108.19 21.41 -56.88
CA ALA A 421 -109.28 20.94 -57.72
C ALA A 421 -110.21 22.11 -58.07
N ALA A 422 -110.26 22.42 -59.37
CA ALA A 422 -111.27 23.10 -60.17
C ALA A 422 -112.36 23.96 -59.49
N SER A 423 -112.43 25.24 -59.87
CA SER A 423 -113.55 25.83 -60.64
C SER A 423 -113.55 27.36 -60.56
N ASN A 424 -113.76 27.99 -61.71
CA ASN A 424 -113.98 29.42 -61.99
C ASN A 424 -114.64 30.26 -60.87
N ASP A 425 -114.07 31.43 -60.54
CA ASP A 425 -114.54 32.74 -61.04
C ASP A 425 -113.59 33.89 -60.59
N LYS A 426 -113.78 35.06 -61.21
CA LYS A 426 -113.03 36.33 -61.21
C LYS A 426 -112.51 36.95 -59.87
N PRO A 427 -111.69 38.03 -59.95
CA PRO A 427 -110.44 38.20 -59.21
C PRO A 427 -110.57 39.03 -57.92
N ASN A 428 -109.74 38.68 -56.93
CA ASN A 428 -109.05 39.60 -56.00
C ASN A 428 -108.36 38.74 -54.94
N LYS A 429 -107.04 38.54 -55.06
CA LYS A 429 -106.21 38.09 -53.95
C LYS A 429 -105.33 39.26 -53.52
N THR A 430 -105.56 39.67 -52.28
CA THR A 430 -104.94 40.80 -51.60
C THR A 430 -103.47 40.53 -51.26
N GLU A 431 -102.68 41.59 -51.37
CA GLU A 431 -101.22 41.75 -51.16
C GLU A 431 -100.66 41.19 -49.84
N LYS A 432 -101.50 40.73 -48.90
CA LYS A 432 -101.07 40.27 -47.57
C LYS A 432 -100.55 38.83 -47.50
N GLU A 433 -101.01 37.91 -48.36
CA GLU A 433 -100.52 36.52 -48.34
C GLU A 433 -99.16 36.38 -49.06
N GLU A 434 -98.90 37.20 -50.09
CA GLU A 434 -97.62 37.19 -50.81
C GLU A 434 -96.49 37.88 -50.01
N GLU A 435 -96.79 38.89 -49.20
CA GLU A 435 -95.80 39.51 -48.31
C GLU A 435 -95.30 38.51 -47.26
N ASP A 436 -96.18 37.72 -46.63
CA ASP A 436 -95.81 36.76 -45.58
C ASP A 436 -94.87 35.64 -46.09
N GLU A 437 -95.08 35.14 -47.30
CA GLU A 437 -94.19 34.13 -47.92
C GLU A 437 -92.83 34.73 -48.32
N ILE A 438 -92.80 36.00 -48.74
CA ILE A 438 -91.57 36.75 -49.06
C ILE A 438 -90.77 37.07 -47.79
N TYR A 439 -91.43 37.45 -46.69
CA TYR A 439 -90.76 37.65 -45.39
C TYR A 439 -90.19 36.34 -44.84
N THR A 440 -90.88 35.22 -45.07
CA THR A 440 -90.39 33.89 -44.67
C THR A 440 -89.18 33.47 -45.48
N LEU A 441 -89.16 33.73 -46.79
CA LEU A 441 -88.01 33.46 -47.66
C LEU A 441 -86.81 34.36 -47.34
N ALA A 442 -87.06 35.65 -47.09
CA ALA A 442 -86.02 36.59 -46.69
C ALA A 442 -85.41 36.22 -45.34
N GLY A 443 -86.25 35.80 -44.37
CA GLY A 443 -85.79 35.29 -43.07
C GLY A 443 -84.93 34.03 -43.20
N ALA A 444 -85.37 33.04 -43.98
CA ALA A 444 -84.59 31.82 -44.21
C ALA A 444 -83.24 32.10 -44.90
N LEU A 445 -83.21 33.02 -45.86
CA LEU A 445 -81.97 33.41 -46.54
C LEU A 445 -81.04 34.23 -45.63
N GLU A 446 -81.61 35.11 -44.80
CA GLU A 446 -80.87 35.86 -43.78
C GLU A 446 -80.25 34.92 -42.73
N ASP A 447 -80.97 33.88 -42.31
CA ASP A 447 -80.48 32.88 -41.37
C ASP A 447 -79.33 32.06 -41.95
N VAL A 448 -79.42 31.66 -43.23
CA VAL A 448 -78.32 30.96 -43.94
C VAL A 448 -77.09 31.85 -44.09
N VAL A 449 -77.28 33.13 -44.40
CA VAL A 449 -76.18 34.10 -44.51
C VAL A 449 -75.55 34.35 -43.13
N LYS A 450 -76.34 34.48 -42.07
CA LYS A 450 -75.84 34.63 -40.69
C LYS A 450 -75.08 33.39 -40.22
N ALA A 451 -75.58 32.20 -40.51
CA ALA A 451 -74.89 30.95 -40.19
C ALA A 451 -73.53 30.86 -40.93
N SER A 452 -73.50 31.18 -42.22
CA SER A 452 -72.26 31.20 -43.00
C SER A 452 -71.28 32.28 -42.52
N GLN A 453 -71.77 33.45 -42.09
CA GLN A 453 -70.92 34.50 -41.52
C GLN A 453 -70.33 34.10 -40.18
N LEU A 454 -71.10 33.45 -39.32
CA LEU A 454 -70.62 32.92 -38.04
C LEU A 454 -69.52 31.88 -38.25
N GLU A 455 -69.73 30.93 -39.16
CA GLU A 455 -68.73 29.90 -39.50
C GLU A 455 -67.44 30.51 -40.08
N ILE A 456 -67.55 31.54 -40.93
CA ILE A 456 -66.38 32.28 -41.45
C ILE A 456 -65.62 32.99 -40.31
N ILE A 457 -66.34 33.63 -39.38
CA ILE A 457 -65.72 34.32 -38.24
C ILE A 457 -65.03 33.32 -37.31
N GLU A 458 -65.68 32.19 -37.03
CA GLU A 458 -65.14 31.13 -36.18
C GLU A 458 -63.87 30.55 -36.80
N LEU A 459 -63.89 30.20 -38.08
CA LEU A 459 -62.71 29.73 -38.82
C LEU A 459 -61.59 30.78 -38.89
N GLN A 460 -61.92 32.07 -39.05
CA GLN A 460 -60.92 33.15 -38.99
C GLN A 460 -60.31 33.28 -37.59
N HIS A 461 -61.10 33.08 -36.54
CA HIS A 461 -60.60 33.06 -35.17
C HIS A 461 -59.66 31.88 -34.95
N THR A 462 -60.02 30.68 -35.44
CA THR A 462 -59.15 29.49 -35.35
C THR A 462 -57.83 29.70 -36.11
N VAL A 463 -57.87 30.28 -37.32
CA VAL A 463 -56.66 30.62 -38.09
C VAL A 463 -55.79 31.63 -37.36
N ASN A 464 -56.39 32.65 -36.73
CA ASN A 464 -55.64 33.66 -35.98
C ASN A 464 -55.06 33.09 -34.68
N GLU A 465 -55.79 32.23 -33.97
CA GLU A 465 -55.28 31.53 -32.79
C GLU A 465 -54.07 30.65 -33.16
N LEU A 466 -54.18 29.87 -34.24
CA LEU A 466 -53.06 29.09 -34.77
C LEU A 466 -51.90 29.95 -35.26
N ARG A 467 -52.11 31.18 -35.74
CA ARG A 467 -51.02 32.09 -36.11
C ARG A 467 -50.33 32.71 -34.88
N VAL A 468 -51.08 33.01 -33.83
CA VAL A 468 -50.57 33.58 -32.58
C VAL A 468 -49.79 32.54 -31.78
N GLU A 469 -50.16 31.25 -31.84
CA GLU A 469 -49.35 30.16 -31.26
C GLU A 469 -47.95 30.01 -31.88
N PHE A 470 -47.69 30.63 -33.03
CA PHE A 470 -46.44 30.51 -33.81
C PHE A 470 -45.60 31.79 -33.92
N THR A 471 -45.96 32.88 -33.21
CA THR A 471 -45.10 34.07 -32.96
C THR A 471 -44.75 34.18 -31.50
#